data_AF-A0A379LNP4-F1
#
_entry.id   AF-A0A379LNP4-F1
#
_cell.length_a   1.000
_cell.length_b   1.000
_cell.length_c   1.000
_cell.angle_alpha   90.00
_cell.angle_beta   90.00
_cell.angle_gamma   90.00
#
_symmetry.space_group_name_H-M   'P 1'
#
loop_
_entity.id
_entity.type
_entity.pdbx_description
1 polymer ?
#
loop_
_entity_poly.entity_id
_entity_poly.type
_entity_poly.pdbx_seq_one_letter_code
_entity_poly.pdbx_strand_id
1 'polypeptide(L)'
;MDNRLAIIQIKIDEYKAQVESSQTKRDKLQIESDQIMRILGSGSDIQSSQDILAKLQHVQDDLNSFQLSVKSAVEAMPLSFLPRLELDKLITKLEYEKNRLDHEAGKEQVEGKVEIFWQQFVKSDKVREVLGRSAEGILNDELMKEAVQECWELLYYPLPDKCAEEITHNYLSQTAHSNIVAEYENLNSRVSESSVSELILRMEQSRVNRDKLRRQLDDIKENGNDERIERLKEVQDETEKTVQSLSIAQSNLDREKSSKNSIEQEIERLTQKISDSNPKQQKAQRAKTTQDMIDELIIRLMSNKTAEVANVATEINRKIAHGNRISRIDIDKSGQMSLFGSNNEQMNVDLSAGQIQILMMSLISAMAEVTHYVVPLVIDTPLARLDIEHREGIFDHWISLKQQVILLSQNSEVTPDVVQKLKPYINKTYLISAKALSTGGARSEIKENEYFELRN
;
A
#
# COMPACT_ATOMS: atom_id res chain seq x y z
N MET A 1 9.40 -32.64 22.49
CA MET A 1 8.71 -31.44 21.95
C MET A 1 9.67 -30.56 21.15
N ASP A 2 10.96 -30.57 21.51
CA ASP A 2 12.05 -29.83 20.84
C ASP A 2 12.16 -30.08 19.33
N ASN A 3 12.03 -31.34 18.87
CA ASN A 3 12.06 -31.65 17.44
C ASN A 3 10.86 -31.01 16.68
N ARG A 4 9.72 -30.84 17.35
CA ARG A 4 8.53 -30.20 16.78
C ARG A 4 8.70 -28.69 16.66
N LEU A 5 9.32 -28.05 17.66
CA LEU A 5 9.66 -26.63 17.62
C LEU A 5 10.72 -26.32 16.56
N ALA A 6 11.73 -27.18 16.40
CA ALA A 6 12.74 -27.04 15.37
C ALA A 6 12.13 -27.07 13.95
N ILE A 7 11.20 -28.00 13.70
CA ILE A 7 10.48 -28.09 12.41
C ILE A 7 9.62 -26.84 12.15
N ILE A 8 8.92 -26.34 13.16
CA ILE A 8 8.11 -25.11 13.03
C ILE A 8 9.00 -23.89 12.79
N GLN A 9 10.16 -23.83 13.45
CA GLN A 9 11.11 -22.74 13.26
C GLN A 9 11.66 -22.72 11.83
N ILE A 10 12.01 -23.88 11.27
CA ILE A 10 12.44 -24.01 9.85
C ILE A 10 11.35 -23.48 8.92
N LYS A 11 10.08 -23.88 9.13
CA LYS A 11 8.95 -23.38 8.33
C LYS A 11 8.72 -21.88 8.46
N ILE A 12 8.88 -21.32 9.67
CA ILE A 12 8.77 -19.88 9.90
C ILE A 12 9.85 -19.14 9.09
N ASP A 13 11.07 -19.65 9.08
CA ASP A 13 12.18 -19.02 8.36
C ASP A 13 12.01 -19.16 6.85
N GLU A 14 11.51 -20.29 6.35
CA GLU A 14 11.10 -20.48 4.95
C GLU A 14 10.01 -19.49 4.53
N TYR A 15 8.92 -19.36 5.29
CA TYR A 15 7.85 -18.43 4.96
C TYR A 15 8.27 -16.96 5.08
N LYS A 16 9.16 -16.62 6.01
CA LYS A 16 9.75 -15.27 6.08
C LYS A 16 10.55 -14.95 4.81
N ALA A 17 11.42 -15.86 4.37
CA ALA A 17 12.18 -15.67 3.14
C ALA A 17 11.25 -15.53 1.92
N GLN A 18 10.17 -16.31 1.88
CA GLN A 18 9.16 -16.21 0.82
C GLN A 18 8.44 -14.85 0.82
N VAL A 19 8.07 -14.33 2.00
CA VAL A 19 7.48 -13.00 2.16
C VAL A 19 8.45 -11.92 1.70
N GLU A 20 9.72 -11.93 2.15
CA GLU A 20 10.73 -10.94 1.74
C GLU A 20 10.98 -10.92 0.23
N SER A 21 11.10 -12.10 -0.39
CA SER A 21 11.27 -12.19 -1.85
C SER A 21 10.04 -11.69 -2.62
N SER A 22 8.83 -11.99 -2.15
CA SER A 22 7.58 -11.54 -2.77
C SER A 22 7.40 -10.03 -2.59
N GLN A 23 7.77 -9.48 -1.44
CA GLN A 23 7.75 -8.05 -1.15
C GLN A 23 8.72 -7.30 -2.09
N THR A 24 9.95 -7.80 -2.20
CA THR A 24 10.96 -7.24 -3.11
C THR A 24 10.51 -7.29 -4.56
N LYS A 25 9.87 -8.38 -4.99
CA LYS A 25 9.32 -8.51 -6.34
C LYS A 25 8.18 -7.52 -6.58
N ARG A 26 7.26 -7.38 -5.62
CA ARG A 26 6.17 -6.40 -5.67
C ARG A 26 6.70 -4.97 -5.80
N ASP A 27 7.69 -4.60 -4.99
CA ASP A 27 8.25 -3.24 -5.01
C ASP A 27 8.90 -2.92 -6.36
N LYS A 28 9.58 -3.89 -6.99
CA LYS A 28 10.13 -3.75 -8.34
C LYS A 28 9.05 -3.55 -9.40
N LEU A 29 8.00 -4.39 -9.38
CA LEU A 29 6.87 -4.28 -10.31
C LEU A 29 6.12 -2.96 -10.13
N GLN A 30 6.00 -2.48 -8.90
CA GLN A 30 5.36 -1.20 -8.61
C GLN A 30 6.18 -0.02 -9.13
N ILE A 31 7.51 -0.05 -9.00
CA ILE A 31 8.39 0.94 -9.61
C ILE A 31 8.29 0.92 -11.14
N GLU A 32 8.25 -0.27 -11.76
CA GLU A 32 8.09 -0.43 -13.22
C GLU A 32 6.75 0.14 -13.69
N SER A 33 5.65 -0.18 -12.98
CA SER A 33 4.32 0.37 -13.24
C SER A 33 4.29 1.91 -13.13
N ASP A 34 4.88 2.46 -12.08
CA ASP A 34 4.97 3.92 -11.87
C ASP A 34 5.79 4.62 -12.97
N GLN A 35 6.86 3.98 -13.46
CA GLN A 35 7.66 4.49 -14.57
C GLN A 35 6.86 4.49 -15.88
N ILE A 36 6.15 3.41 -16.17
CA ILE A 36 5.30 3.31 -17.37
C ILE A 36 4.18 4.36 -17.29
N MET A 37 3.53 4.53 -16.13
CA MET A 37 2.50 5.55 -15.90
C MET A 37 3.03 6.98 -16.04
N ARG A 38 4.26 7.28 -15.61
CA ARG A 38 4.88 8.61 -15.84
C ARG A 38 5.10 8.90 -17.32
N ILE A 39 5.49 7.90 -18.10
CA ILE A 39 5.72 8.02 -19.55
C ILE A 39 4.40 8.16 -20.30
N LEU A 40 3.36 7.42 -19.89
CA LEU A 40 2.01 7.49 -20.47
C LEU A 40 1.24 8.77 -20.09
N GLY A 41 1.77 9.57 -19.15
CA GLY A 41 1.14 10.82 -18.69
C GLY A 41 0.09 10.59 -17.60
N SER A 42 0.07 11.46 -16.58
CA SER A 42 -0.84 11.32 -15.46
C SER A 42 -2.27 11.73 -15.82
N GLY A 43 -3.16 10.75 -15.90
CA GLY A 43 -4.60 10.95 -15.72
C GLY A 43 -5.43 11.11 -17.00
N SER A 44 -6.51 10.32 -17.06
CA SER A 44 -7.65 10.37 -18.00
C SER A 44 -7.44 10.07 -19.49
N ASP A 45 -6.24 10.23 -20.06
CA ASP A 45 -6.04 10.14 -21.52
C ASP A 45 -5.33 8.87 -22.02
N ILE A 46 -5.23 7.82 -21.20
CA ILE A 46 -4.71 6.53 -21.67
C ILE A 46 -5.83 5.79 -22.40
N GLN A 47 -6.09 6.19 -23.64
CA GLN A 47 -6.96 5.44 -24.56
C GLN A 47 -6.10 4.47 -25.34
N SER A 48 -6.46 3.19 -25.33
CA SER A 48 -5.78 2.23 -26.19
C SER A 48 -6.15 2.49 -27.65
N SER A 49 -5.27 2.09 -28.57
CA SER A 49 -5.58 2.05 -29.99
C SER A 49 -6.87 1.26 -30.27
N GLN A 50 -7.16 0.22 -29.48
CA GLN A 50 -8.41 -0.55 -29.56
C GLN A 50 -9.65 0.28 -29.19
N ASP A 51 -9.59 1.11 -28.15
CA ASP A 51 -10.71 1.98 -27.75
C ASP A 51 -11.02 3.02 -28.82
N ILE A 52 -9.97 3.57 -29.45
CA ILE A 52 -10.12 4.54 -30.55
C ILE A 52 -10.62 3.85 -31.81
N LEU A 53 -10.18 2.63 -32.10
CA LEU A 53 -10.71 1.82 -33.21
C LEU A 53 -12.20 1.50 -33.01
N ALA A 54 -12.63 1.16 -31.79
CA ALA A 54 -14.04 0.94 -31.46
C ALA A 54 -14.87 2.22 -31.65
N LYS A 55 -14.36 3.37 -31.19
CA LYS A 55 -14.99 4.69 -31.43
C LYS A 55 -15.06 5.03 -32.91
N LEU A 56 -14.00 4.76 -33.68
CA LEU A 56 -13.98 4.96 -35.13
C LEU A 56 -15.01 4.08 -35.84
N GLN A 57 -15.18 2.84 -35.39
CA GLN A 57 -16.19 1.94 -35.94
C GLN A 57 -17.60 2.43 -35.65
N HIS A 58 -17.89 2.87 -34.41
CA HIS A 58 -19.18 3.46 -34.09
C HIS A 58 -19.48 4.70 -34.95
N VAL A 59 -18.52 5.61 -35.11
CA VAL A 59 -18.69 6.79 -35.97
C VAL A 59 -18.88 6.41 -37.44
N GLN A 60 -18.25 5.32 -37.90
CA GLN A 60 -18.44 4.81 -39.26
C GLN A 60 -19.83 4.20 -39.46
N ASP A 61 -20.34 3.47 -38.46
CA ASP A 61 -21.70 2.90 -38.47
C ASP A 61 -22.75 4.02 -38.44
N ASP A 62 -22.54 5.06 -37.63
CA ASP A 62 -23.39 6.25 -37.62
C ASP A 62 -23.41 6.92 -38.99
N LEU A 63 -22.27 7.13 -39.64
CA LEU A 63 -22.18 7.70 -40.99
C LEU A 63 -22.93 6.86 -42.03
N ASN A 64 -22.83 5.53 -41.95
CA ASN A 64 -23.55 4.62 -42.83
C ASN A 64 -25.08 4.74 -42.61
N SER A 65 -25.52 4.80 -41.35
CA SER A 65 -26.94 4.98 -41.01
C SER A 65 -27.51 6.33 -41.50
N PHE A 66 -26.70 7.39 -41.41
CA PHE A 66 -27.05 8.71 -41.94
C PHE A 66 -27.18 8.67 -43.46
N GLN A 67 -26.25 8.02 -44.17
CA GLN A 67 -26.34 7.86 -45.62
C GLN A 67 -27.62 7.12 -46.04
N LEU A 68 -27.99 6.07 -45.30
CA LEU A 68 -29.24 5.34 -45.56
C LEU A 68 -30.46 6.25 -45.37
N SER A 69 -30.47 7.04 -44.29
CA SER A 69 -31.56 7.97 -43.98
C SER A 69 -31.70 9.07 -45.03
N VAL A 70 -30.57 9.63 -45.49
CA VAL A 70 -30.56 10.63 -46.58
C VAL A 70 -31.05 10.01 -47.89
N LYS A 71 -30.62 8.79 -48.21
CA LYS A 71 -31.10 8.08 -49.41
C LYS A 71 -32.62 7.89 -49.39
N SER A 72 -33.17 7.42 -48.27
CA SER A 72 -34.62 7.26 -48.12
C SER A 72 -35.39 8.59 -48.18
N ALA A 73 -34.82 9.68 -47.64
CA ALA A 73 -35.42 11.01 -47.76
C ALA A 73 -35.44 11.51 -49.22
N VAL A 74 -34.38 11.24 -50.00
CA VAL A 74 -34.31 11.58 -51.43
C VAL A 74 -35.31 10.75 -52.26
N GLU A 75 -35.48 9.46 -51.94
CA GLU A 75 -36.48 8.61 -52.60
C GLU A 75 -37.92 9.08 -52.32
N ALA A 76 -38.19 9.61 -51.12
CA ALA A 76 -39.48 10.17 -50.73
C ALA A 76 -39.75 11.59 -51.27
N MET A 77 -38.71 12.27 -51.76
CA MET A 77 -38.75 13.68 -52.16
C MET A 77 -39.80 13.98 -53.26
N PRO A 78 -39.94 13.19 -54.34
CA PRO A 78 -40.93 13.45 -55.39
C PRO A 78 -42.38 13.48 -54.87
N LEU A 79 -42.69 12.63 -53.89
CA LEU A 79 -44.03 12.56 -53.27
C LEU A 79 -44.28 13.74 -52.31
N SER A 80 -43.23 14.26 -51.67
CA SER A 80 -43.32 15.43 -50.79
C SER A 80 -43.63 16.75 -51.51
N PHE A 81 -43.37 16.82 -52.82
CA PHE A 81 -43.66 17.99 -53.66
C PHE A 81 -45.09 18.01 -54.22
N LEU A 82 -45.89 16.97 -53.99
CA LEU A 82 -47.28 16.94 -54.43
C LEU A 82 -48.16 17.86 -53.56
N PRO A 83 -49.24 18.45 -54.12
CA PRO A 83 -50.14 19.29 -53.35
C PRO A 83 -50.81 18.52 -52.20
N ARG A 84 -50.45 18.85 -50.95
CA ARG A 84 -50.93 18.15 -49.74
C ARG A 84 -52.46 18.10 -49.65
N LEU A 85 -53.12 19.21 -49.97
CA LEU A 85 -54.58 19.31 -49.98
C LEU A 85 -55.27 18.32 -50.92
N GLU A 86 -54.64 17.95 -52.03
CA GLU A 86 -55.20 16.98 -52.98
C GLU A 86 -54.90 15.55 -52.55
N LEU A 87 -53.72 15.32 -51.98
CA LEU A 87 -53.35 14.03 -51.40
C LEU A 87 -54.23 13.67 -50.20
N ASP A 88 -54.45 14.58 -49.25
CA ASP A 88 -55.33 14.34 -48.10
C ASP A 88 -56.75 13.94 -48.54
N LYS A 89 -57.26 14.58 -49.60
CA LYS A 89 -58.57 14.23 -50.18
C LYS A 89 -58.56 12.83 -50.81
N LEU A 90 -57.51 12.49 -51.55
CA LEU A 90 -57.35 11.16 -52.14
C LEU A 90 -57.27 10.08 -51.05
N ILE A 91 -56.47 10.30 -50.01
CA ILE A 91 -56.30 9.35 -48.89
C ILE A 91 -57.60 9.14 -48.13
N THR A 92 -58.29 10.21 -47.77
CA THR A 92 -59.62 10.13 -47.12
C THR A 92 -60.60 9.33 -47.99
N LYS A 93 -60.56 9.53 -49.31
CA LYS A 93 -61.40 8.80 -50.26
C LYS A 93 -61.03 7.32 -50.33
N LEU A 94 -59.75 6.98 -50.41
CA LEU A 94 -59.27 5.60 -50.43
C LEU A 94 -59.57 4.86 -49.12
N GLU A 95 -59.54 5.54 -47.98
CA GLU A 95 -59.98 4.99 -46.69
C GLU A 95 -61.47 4.64 -46.70
N TYR A 96 -62.31 5.54 -47.24
CA TYR A 96 -63.75 5.31 -47.30
C TYR A 96 -64.12 4.24 -48.34
N GLU A 97 -63.41 4.18 -49.46
CA GLU A 97 -63.54 3.12 -50.47
C GLU A 97 -63.11 1.77 -49.90
N LYS A 98 -62.03 1.72 -49.12
CA LYS A 98 -61.62 0.50 -48.40
C LYS A 98 -62.71 0.03 -47.44
N ASN A 99 -63.23 0.91 -46.58
CA ASN A 99 -64.29 0.54 -45.64
C ASN A 99 -65.52 -0.02 -46.37
N ARG A 100 -65.83 0.55 -47.55
CA ARG A 100 -66.91 0.07 -48.40
C ARG A 100 -66.63 -1.33 -48.97
N LEU A 101 -65.43 -1.56 -49.50
CA LEU A 101 -65.00 -2.86 -50.00
C LEU A 101 -65.02 -3.93 -48.90
N ASP A 102 -64.58 -3.58 -47.68
CA ASP A 102 -64.60 -4.47 -46.51
C ASP A 102 -66.03 -4.85 -46.12
N HIS A 103 -66.95 -3.89 -46.17
CA HIS A 103 -68.37 -4.09 -45.89
C HIS A 103 -69.04 -4.99 -46.94
N GLU A 104 -68.74 -4.79 -48.23
CA GLU A 104 -69.26 -5.62 -49.32
C GLU A 104 -68.70 -7.05 -49.28
N ALA A 105 -67.40 -7.21 -49.04
CA ALA A 105 -66.79 -8.52 -48.84
C ALA A 105 -67.40 -9.25 -47.62
N GLY A 106 -67.72 -8.51 -46.55
CA GLY A 106 -68.44 -9.03 -45.39
C GLY A 106 -69.87 -9.48 -45.71
N LYS A 107 -70.58 -8.80 -46.61
CA LYS A 107 -71.91 -9.21 -47.09
C LYS A 107 -71.83 -10.49 -47.93
N GLU A 108 -70.95 -10.53 -48.93
CA GLU A 108 -70.80 -11.70 -49.83
C GLU A 108 -70.47 -12.98 -49.06
N GLN A 109 -69.62 -12.90 -48.03
CA GLN A 109 -69.27 -14.06 -47.18
C GLN A 109 -70.46 -14.62 -46.38
N VAL A 110 -71.49 -13.81 -46.16
CA VAL A 110 -72.60 -14.10 -45.27
C VAL A 110 -73.90 -14.37 -46.04
N GLU A 111 -74.00 -13.95 -47.29
CA GLU A 111 -75.14 -14.17 -48.18
C GLU A 111 -75.51 -15.67 -48.29
N GLY A 112 -74.51 -16.56 -48.40
CA GLY A 112 -74.72 -18.01 -48.39
C GLY A 112 -75.17 -18.59 -47.03
N LYS A 113 -75.04 -17.85 -45.93
CA LYS A 113 -75.42 -18.30 -44.58
C LYS A 113 -76.89 -18.01 -44.27
N VAL A 114 -77.57 -17.14 -45.01
CA VAL A 114 -78.99 -16.83 -44.81
C VAL A 114 -79.85 -18.07 -45.01
N GLU A 115 -79.58 -18.83 -46.07
CA GLU A 115 -80.31 -20.07 -46.35
C GLU A 115 -80.03 -21.14 -45.29
N ILE A 116 -78.79 -21.24 -44.82
CA ILE A 116 -78.41 -22.15 -43.74
C ILE A 116 -79.10 -21.75 -42.43
N PHE A 117 -79.13 -20.45 -42.12
CA PHE A 117 -79.82 -19.91 -40.96
C PHE A 117 -81.32 -20.23 -41.04
N TRP A 118 -81.96 -19.99 -42.19
CA TRP A 118 -83.37 -20.29 -42.41
C TRP A 118 -83.68 -21.78 -42.18
N GLN A 119 -82.87 -22.68 -42.73
CA GLN A 119 -83.04 -24.12 -42.51
C GLN A 119 -82.92 -24.53 -41.03
N GLN A 120 -81.99 -23.94 -40.28
CA GLN A 120 -81.84 -24.18 -38.84
C GLN A 120 -82.98 -23.54 -38.04
N PHE A 121 -83.44 -22.36 -38.45
CA PHE A 121 -84.55 -21.64 -37.85
C PHE A 121 -85.85 -22.44 -37.93
N VAL A 122 -86.15 -23.01 -39.11
CA VAL A 122 -87.33 -23.88 -39.32
C VAL A 122 -87.24 -25.19 -38.52
N LYS A 123 -86.04 -25.73 -38.31
CA LYS A 123 -85.79 -26.99 -37.57
C LYS A 123 -85.72 -26.82 -36.06
N SER A 124 -85.58 -25.60 -35.56
CA SER A 124 -85.41 -25.35 -34.13
C SER A 124 -86.68 -25.67 -33.33
N ASP A 125 -86.57 -26.62 -32.39
CA ASP A 125 -87.69 -27.03 -31.55
C ASP A 125 -88.28 -25.87 -30.73
N LYS A 126 -87.43 -24.93 -30.29
CA LYS A 126 -87.86 -23.72 -29.58
C LYS A 126 -88.69 -22.78 -30.46
N VAL A 127 -88.34 -22.64 -31.74
CA VAL A 127 -89.09 -21.79 -32.67
C VAL A 127 -90.48 -22.39 -32.92
N ARG A 128 -90.56 -23.72 -33.04
CA ARG A 128 -91.82 -24.44 -33.19
C ARG A 128 -92.67 -24.39 -31.92
N GLU A 129 -92.06 -24.44 -30.75
CA GLU A 129 -92.75 -24.30 -29.46
C GLU A 129 -93.40 -22.91 -29.33
N VAL A 130 -92.70 -21.84 -29.70
CA VAL A 130 -93.21 -20.45 -29.65
C VAL A 130 -94.34 -20.24 -30.67
N LEU A 131 -94.20 -20.76 -31.88
CA LEU A 131 -95.21 -20.60 -32.94
C LEU A 131 -96.42 -21.54 -32.75
N GLY A 132 -96.32 -22.53 -31.86
CA GLY A 132 -97.41 -23.42 -31.47
C GLY A 132 -98.03 -24.19 -32.65
N ARG A 133 -99.36 -24.39 -32.63
CA ARG A 133 -100.09 -25.13 -33.68
C ARG A 133 -100.03 -24.46 -35.06
N SER A 134 -99.60 -23.20 -35.14
CA SER A 134 -99.47 -22.42 -36.38
C SER A 134 -98.05 -22.48 -36.97
N ALA A 135 -97.11 -23.16 -36.32
CA ALA A 135 -95.71 -23.24 -36.76
C ALA A 135 -95.54 -23.80 -38.18
N GLU A 136 -96.26 -24.87 -38.54
CA GLU A 136 -96.18 -25.45 -39.89
C GLU A 136 -96.78 -24.55 -40.97
N GLY A 137 -97.80 -23.74 -40.64
CA GLY A 137 -98.41 -22.81 -41.59
C GLY A 137 -97.53 -21.58 -41.84
N ILE A 138 -96.93 -21.02 -40.78
CA ILE A 138 -96.11 -19.80 -40.85
C ILE A 138 -94.71 -20.09 -41.40
N LEU A 139 -94.08 -21.21 -41.02
CA LEU A 139 -92.72 -21.53 -41.47
C LEU A 139 -92.65 -22.03 -42.92
N ASN A 140 -93.76 -22.49 -43.49
CA ASN A 140 -93.86 -22.90 -44.89
C ASN A 140 -94.40 -21.77 -45.80
N ASP A 141 -94.78 -20.62 -45.24
CA ASP A 141 -95.19 -19.46 -46.01
C ASP A 141 -93.95 -18.80 -46.64
N GLU A 142 -93.99 -18.59 -47.96
CA GLU A 142 -92.91 -17.90 -48.69
C GLU A 142 -92.71 -16.48 -48.14
N LEU A 143 -93.79 -15.82 -47.69
CA LEU A 143 -93.71 -14.47 -47.11
C LEU A 143 -92.85 -14.41 -45.85
N MET A 144 -92.82 -15.47 -45.05
CA MET A 144 -91.99 -15.52 -43.85
C MET A 144 -90.50 -15.69 -44.20
N LYS A 145 -90.20 -16.45 -45.26
CA LYS A 145 -88.84 -16.60 -45.77
C LYS A 145 -88.33 -15.28 -46.36
N GLU A 146 -89.17 -14.60 -47.14
CA GLU A 146 -88.89 -13.27 -47.71
C GLU A 146 -88.68 -12.24 -46.60
N ALA A 147 -89.50 -12.23 -45.55
CA ALA A 147 -89.34 -11.32 -44.43
C ALA A 147 -88.01 -11.51 -43.69
N VAL A 148 -87.51 -12.75 -43.54
CA VAL A 148 -86.19 -13.01 -42.95
C VAL A 148 -85.07 -12.55 -43.87
N GLN A 149 -85.20 -12.72 -45.19
CA GLN A 149 -84.24 -12.19 -46.15
C GLN A 149 -84.19 -10.66 -46.14
N GLU A 150 -85.33 -9.99 -46.11
CA GLU A 150 -85.43 -8.53 -46.00
C GLU A 150 -84.82 -8.03 -44.68
N CYS A 151 -85.14 -8.66 -43.55
CA CYS A 151 -84.52 -8.33 -42.27
C CYS A 151 -83.00 -8.56 -42.27
N TRP A 152 -82.52 -9.54 -43.04
CA TRP A 152 -81.09 -9.80 -43.18
C TRP A 152 -80.39 -8.73 -44.02
N GLU A 153 -81.02 -8.25 -45.09
CA GLU A 153 -80.50 -7.16 -45.91
C GLU A 153 -80.42 -5.84 -45.11
N LEU A 154 -81.39 -5.59 -44.23
CA LEU A 154 -81.39 -4.43 -43.31
C LEU A 154 -80.23 -4.44 -42.30
N LEU A 155 -79.52 -5.56 -42.10
CA LEU A 155 -78.31 -5.58 -41.28
C LEU A 155 -77.11 -4.93 -41.97
N TYR A 156 -77.13 -4.85 -43.30
CA TYR A 156 -76.04 -4.32 -44.12
C TYR A 156 -76.35 -2.95 -44.73
N TYR A 157 -77.61 -2.49 -44.64
CA TYR A 157 -78.06 -1.19 -45.11
C TYR A 157 -78.91 -0.45 -44.05
N PRO A 158 -78.70 0.86 -43.83
CA PRO A 158 -77.79 1.76 -44.56
C PRO A 158 -76.32 1.49 -44.24
N LEU A 159 -75.43 1.99 -45.10
CA LEU A 159 -73.99 1.81 -44.94
C LEU A 159 -73.50 2.43 -43.62
N PRO A 160 -72.48 1.82 -42.98
CA PRO A 160 -71.82 2.43 -41.83
C PRO A 160 -71.22 3.81 -42.16
N ASP A 161 -71.11 4.66 -41.14
CA ASP A 161 -70.40 5.93 -41.24
C ASP A 161 -68.97 5.74 -41.78
N LYS A 162 -68.52 6.64 -42.66
CA LYS A 162 -67.19 6.61 -43.33
C LYS A 162 -67.00 5.48 -44.35
N CYS A 163 -68.08 4.98 -44.94
CA CYS A 163 -68.03 4.20 -46.18
C CYS A 163 -68.27 5.11 -47.40
N ALA A 164 -67.55 4.88 -48.50
CA ALA A 164 -67.80 5.59 -49.73
C ALA A 164 -69.15 5.18 -50.34
N GLU A 165 -69.89 6.15 -50.88
CA GLU A 165 -71.13 5.90 -51.63
C GLU A 165 -70.84 5.25 -52.99
N GLU A 166 -69.76 5.68 -53.65
CA GLU A 166 -69.30 5.18 -54.95
C GLU A 166 -67.82 4.83 -54.88
N ILE A 167 -67.45 3.66 -55.41
CA ILE A 167 -66.06 3.21 -55.52
C ILE A 167 -65.51 3.69 -56.87
N THR A 168 -64.66 4.71 -56.82
CA THR A 168 -64.04 5.26 -58.04
C THR A 168 -62.75 4.54 -58.43
N HIS A 169 -62.03 3.97 -57.47
CA HIS A 169 -60.78 3.24 -57.72
C HIS A 169 -60.96 1.72 -57.66
N ASN A 170 -61.91 1.20 -58.44
CA ASN A 170 -62.20 -0.23 -58.54
C ASN A 170 -61.04 -1.09 -59.09
N TYR A 171 -60.02 -0.46 -59.68
CA TYR A 171 -58.81 -1.12 -60.17
C TYR A 171 -57.79 -1.42 -59.05
N LEU A 172 -58.00 -0.89 -57.84
CA LEU A 172 -57.14 -1.14 -56.68
C LEU A 172 -57.73 -2.23 -55.79
N SER A 173 -56.89 -3.17 -55.36
CA SER A 173 -57.27 -4.16 -54.34
C SER A 173 -57.41 -3.50 -52.96
N GLN A 174 -58.09 -4.18 -52.03
CA GLN A 174 -58.17 -3.79 -50.61
C GLN A 174 -56.77 -3.61 -49.98
N THR A 175 -55.82 -4.47 -50.35
CA THR A 175 -54.42 -4.38 -49.90
C THR A 175 -53.71 -3.17 -50.51
N ALA A 176 -53.98 -2.83 -51.78
CA ALA A 176 -53.40 -1.67 -52.43
C ALA A 176 -53.87 -0.36 -51.78
N HIS A 177 -55.17 -0.24 -51.45
CA HIS A 177 -55.70 0.91 -50.70
C HIS A 177 -54.97 1.08 -49.36
N SER A 178 -54.81 -0.02 -48.60
CA SER A 178 -54.12 0.01 -47.31
C SER A 178 -52.64 0.41 -47.42
N ASN A 179 -51.95 -0.09 -48.45
CA ASN A 179 -50.54 0.22 -48.65
C ASN A 179 -50.31 1.69 -49.04
N ILE A 180 -51.19 2.26 -49.85
CA ILE A 180 -51.09 3.68 -50.26
C ILE A 180 -51.31 4.60 -49.06
N VAL A 181 -52.30 4.30 -48.22
CA VAL A 181 -52.56 5.05 -46.97
C VAL A 181 -51.35 4.95 -46.02
N ALA A 182 -50.81 3.75 -45.82
CA ALA A 182 -49.65 3.54 -44.95
C ALA A 182 -48.39 4.27 -45.47
N GLU A 183 -48.17 4.29 -46.79
CA GLU A 183 -47.03 5.00 -47.38
C GLU A 183 -47.19 6.52 -47.24
N TYR A 184 -48.42 7.03 -47.34
CA TYR A 184 -48.71 8.44 -47.08
C TYR A 184 -48.40 8.86 -45.63
N GLU A 185 -48.84 8.07 -44.65
CA GLU A 185 -48.51 8.31 -43.24
C GLU A 185 -47.00 8.28 -43.00
N ASN A 186 -46.30 7.33 -43.63
CA ASN A 186 -44.84 7.25 -43.58
C ASN A 186 -44.17 8.50 -44.16
N LEU A 187 -44.63 9.01 -45.30
CA LEU A 187 -44.09 10.23 -45.91
C LEU A 187 -44.29 11.45 -45.01
N ASN A 188 -45.47 11.57 -44.40
CA ASN A 188 -45.81 12.68 -43.50
C ASN A 188 -44.94 12.69 -42.24
N SER A 189 -44.51 11.51 -41.78
CA SER A 189 -43.59 11.39 -40.64
C SER A 189 -42.11 11.65 -40.98
N ARG A 190 -41.70 11.41 -42.23
CA ARG A 190 -40.26 11.39 -42.63
C ARG A 190 -39.76 12.68 -43.26
N VAL A 191 -40.62 13.45 -43.93
CA VAL A 191 -40.18 14.59 -44.75
C VAL A 191 -40.72 15.91 -44.18
N SER A 192 -40.01 16.44 -43.18
CA SER A 192 -39.96 17.88 -42.94
C SER A 192 -38.70 18.43 -43.62
N GLU A 193 -38.80 19.50 -44.41
CA GLU A 193 -37.65 20.14 -45.07
C GLU A 193 -36.53 20.51 -44.09
N SER A 194 -36.87 20.76 -42.82
CA SER A 194 -35.91 21.02 -41.73
C SER A 194 -35.02 19.81 -41.37
N SER A 195 -35.49 18.58 -41.62
CA SER A 195 -34.80 17.36 -41.19
C SER A 195 -33.59 17.03 -42.07
N VAL A 196 -33.62 17.33 -43.36
CA VAL A 196 -32.52 17.00 -44.29
C VAL A 196 -31.29 17.89 -44.03
N SER A 197 -31.50 19.19 -43.79
CA SER A 197 -30.41 20.10 -43.44
C SER A 197 -29.76 19.73 -42.10
N GLU A 198 -30.54 19.30 -41.12
CA GLU A 198 -30.01 18.84 -39.83
C GLU A 198 -29.22 17.53 -39.98
N LEU A 199 -29.69 16.59 -40.80
CA LEU A 199 -28.98 15.35 -41.12
C LEU A 199 -27.62 15.62 -41.80
N ILE A 200 -27.56 16.60 -42.72
CA ILE A 200 -26.30 17.00 -43.37
C ILE A 200 -25.33 17.61 -42.37
N LEU A 201 -25.79 18.49 -41.48
CA LEU A 201 -24.95 19.09 -40.43
C LEU A 201 -24.40 18.03 -39.46
N ARG A 202 -25.23 17.09 -39.03
CA ARG A 202 -24.78 15.96 -38.18
C ARG A 202 -23.77 15.07 -38.91
N MET A 203 -23.98 14.81 -40.20
CA MET A 203 -23.03 14.04 -41.01
C MET A 203 -21.67 14.73 -41.10
N GLU A 204 -21.64 16.05 -41.27
CA GLU A 204 -20.41 16.83 -41.30
C GLU A 204 -19.68 16.83 -39.95
N GLN A 205 -20.42 16.98 -38.85
CA GLN A 205 -19.87 16.87 -37.48
C GLN A 205 -19.26 15.49 -37.22
N SER A 206 -19.94 14.41 -37.60
CA SER A 206 -19.43 13.04 -37.45
C SER A 206 -18.18 12.80 -38.31
N ARG A 207 -18.08 13.39 -39.51
CA ARG A 207 -16.86 13.33 -40.33
C ARG A 207 -15.68 14.04 -39.65
N VAL A 208 -15.90 15.24 -39.11
CA VAL A 208 -14.86 15.98 -38.37
C VAL A 208 -14.41 15.19 -37.14
N ASN A 209 -15.33 14.55 -36.43
CA ASN A 209 -15.01 13.71 -35.28
C ASN A 209 -14.16 12.50 -35.69
N ARG A 210 -14.53 11.82 -36.78
CA ARG A 210 -13.76 10.70 -37.34
C ARG A 210 -12.32 11.11 -37.67
N ASP A 211 -12.13 12.26 -38.29
CA ASP A 211 -10.80 12.74 -38.66
C ASP A 211 -9.95 13.12 -37.43
N LYS A 212 -10.57 13.64 -36.36
CA LYS A 212 -9.90 13.86 -35.07
C LYS A 212 -9.45 12.54 -34.43
N LEU A 213 -10.35 11.56 -34.34
CA LEU A 213 -10.06 10.23 -33.80
C LEU A 213 -8.95 9.51 -34.59
N ARG A 214 -8.92 9.68 -35.92
CA ARG A 214 -7.88 9.11 -36.77
C ARG A 214 -6.49 9.72 -36.49
N ARG A 215 -6.41 11.04 -36.29
CA ARG A 215 -5.15 11.70 -35.91
C ARG A 215 -4.64 11.24 -34.54
N GLN A 216 -5.56 11.05 -33.58
CA GLN A 216 -5.21 10.50 -32.26
C GLN A 216 -4.68 9.06 -32.37
N LEU A 217 -5.29 8.24 -33.24
CA LEU A 217 -4.82 6.88 -33.51
C LEU A 217 -3.40 6.85 -34.09
N ASP A 218 -3.10 7.75 -35.03
CA ASP A 218 -1.79 7.82 -35.66
C ASP A 218 -0.70 8.26 -34.64
N ASP A 219 -1.01 9.22 -33.77
CA ASP A 219 -0.11 9.67 -32.69
C ASP A 219 0.18 8.58 -31.65
N ILE A 220 -0.82 7.78 -31.27
CA ILE A 220 -0.65 6.66 -30.34
C ILE A 220 0.22 5.55 -30.94
N LYS A 221 0.08 5.29 -32.24
CA LYS A 221 0.90 4.31 -32.97
C LYS A 221 2.34 4.77 -33.13
N GLU A 222 2.57 6.05 -33.41
CA GLU A 222 3.92 6.61 -33.59
C GLU A 222 4.71 6.64 -32.27
N ASN A 223 4.04 6.89 -31.14
CA ASN A 223 4.66 6.97 -29.81
C ASN A 223 4.89 5.60 -29.14
N GLY A 224 4.44 4.49 -29.73
CA GLY A 224 4.59 3.14 -29.18
C GLY A 224 3.81 2.92 -27.88
N ASN A 225 2.72 3.66 -27.67
CA ASN A 225 1.97 3.61 -26.41
C ASN A 225 1.20 2.30 -26.24
N ASP A 226 0.83 1.60 -27.32
CA ASP A 226 0.18 0.29 -27.25
C ASP A 226 1.06 -0.77 -26.58
N GLU A 227 2.35 -0.85 -26.94
CA GLU A 227 3.32 -1.78 -26.34
C GLU A 227 3.52 -1.48 -24.84
N ARG A 228 3.49 -0.20 -24.47
CA ARG A 228 3.57 0.24 -23.07
C ARG A 228 2.28 -0.07 -22.29
N ILE A 229 1.11 0.05 -22.90
CA ILE A 229 -0.18 -0.31 -22.28
C ILE A 229 -0.27 -1.83 -22.08
N GLU A 230 0.19 -2.61 -23.06
CA GLU A 230 0.26 -4.07 -22.95
C GLU A 230 1.24 -4.47 -21.84
N ARG A 231 2.42 -3.86 -21.79
CA ARG A 231 3.39 -4.07 -20.71
C ARG A 231 2.83 -3.65 -19.35
N LEU A 232 2.06 -2.56 -19.28
CA LEU A 232 1.41 -2.12 -18.04
C LEU A 232 0.39 -3.16 -17.55
N LYS A 233 -0.40 -3.76 -18.45
CA LYS A 233 -1.33 -4.85 -18.11
C LYS A 233 -0.59 -6.08 -17.61
N GLU A 234 0.49 -6.49 -18.28
CA GLU A 234 1.33 -7.60 -17.82
C GLU A 234 1.89 -7.36 -16.41
N VAL A 235 2.43 -6.16 -16.17
CA VAL A 235 2.98 -5.77 -14.87
C VAL A 235 1.88 -5.72 -13.81
N GLN A 236 0.67 -5.27 -14.14
CA GLN A 236 -0.48 -5.30 -13.23
C GLN A 236 -0.90 -6.75 -12.89
N ASP A 237 -1.03 -7.62 -13.88
CA ASP A 237 -1.36 -9.04 -13.68
C ASP A 237 -0.30 -9.76 -12.83
N GLU A 238 0.99 -9.48 -13.09
CA GLU A 238 2.09 -10.01 -12.27
C GLU A 238 2.07 -9.45 -10.85
N THR A 239 1.70 -8.18 -10.69
CA THR A 239 1.56 -7.54 -9.37
C THR A 239 0.43 -8.20 -8.60
N GLU A 240 -0.73 -8.41 -9.20
CA GLU A 240 -1.87 -9.09 -8.56
C GLU A 240 -1.51 -10.51 -8.12
N LYS A 241 -0.87 -11.30 -9.00
CA LYS A 241 -0.38 -12.65 -8.66
C LYS A 241 0.61 -12.61 -7.50
N THR A 242 1.53 -11.65 -7.51
CA THR A 242 2.55 -11.49 -6.45
C THR A 242 1.92 -11.06 -5.13
N VAL A 243 0.90 -10.19 -5.15
CA VAL A 243 0.12 -9.79 -3.97
C VAL A 243 -0.66 -10.96 -3.39
N GLN A 244 -1.28 -11.79 -4.23
CA GLN A 244 -1.96 -13.01 -3.77
C GLN A 244 -0.98 -14.00 -3.13
N SER A 245 0.18 -14.26 -3.76
CA SER A 245 1.19 -15.16 -3.20
C SER A 245 1.75 -14.63 -1.88
N LEU A 246 1.95 -13.31 -1.78
CA LEU A 246 2.39 -12.65 -0.57
C LEU A 246 1.36 -12.81 0.55
N SER A 247 0.08 -12.59 0.27
CA SER A 247 -1.01 -12.79 1.24
C SER A 247 -1.06 -14.23 1.78
N ILE A 248 -0.88 -15.23 0.91
CA ILE A 248 -0.86 -16.65 1.31
C ILE A 248 0.37 -16.93 2.18
N ALA A 249 1.55 -16.46 1.79
CA ALA A 249 2.78 -16.65 2.55
C ALA A 249 2.69 -15.98 3.94
N GLN A 250 2.11 -14.77 4.02
CA GLN A 250 1.86 -14.06 5.28
C GLN A 250 0.93 -14.85 6.19
N SER A 251 -0.19 -15.36 5.66
CA SER A 251 -1.15 -16.15 6.42
C SER A 251 -0.53 -17.44 6.96
N ASN A 252 0.31 -18.12 6.16
CA ASN A 252 1.01 -19.32 6.59
C ASN A 252 2.05 -19.01 7.69
N LEU A 253 2.79 -17.91 7.55
CA LEU A 253 3.74 -17.44 8.55
C LEU A 253 3.05 -17.16 9.89
N ASP A 254 1.92 -16.47 9.88
CA ASP A 254 1.18 -16.12 11.09
C ASP A 254 0.57 -17.36 11.76
N ARG A 255 0.13 -18.35 10.97
CA ARG A 255 -0.32 -19.65 11.47
C ARG A 255 0.79 -20.40 12.19
N GLU A 256 1.97 -20.51 11.59
CA GLU A 256 3.11 -21.22 12.20
C GLU A 256 3.64 -20.49 13.44
N LYS A 257 3.68 -19.14 13.44
CA LYS A 257 3.99 -18.36 14.65
C LYS A 257 3.00 -18.62 15.78
N SER A 258 1.70 -18.66 15.47
CA SER A 258 0.65 -18.94 16.46
C SER A 258 0.76 -20.37 17.01
N SER A 259 1.07 -21.33 16.14
CA SER A 259 1.36 -22.72 16.51
C SER A 259 2.57 -22.82 17.45
N LYS A 260 3.67 -22.13 17.11
CA LYS A 260 4.88 -22.04 17.95
C LYS A 260 4.53 -21.50 19.34
N ASN A 261 3.83 -20.37 19.41
CA ASN A 261 3.46 -19.73 20.67
C ASN A 261 2.57 -20.66 21.53
N SER A 262 1.63 -21.36 20.91
CA SER A 262 0.76 -22.33 21.62
C SER A 262 1.56 -23.50 22.21
N ILE A 263 2.58 -23.99 21.48
CA ILE A 263 3.47 -25.06 21.97
C ILE A 263 4.38 -24.55 23.08
N GLU A 264 4.93 -23.33 22.95
CA GLU A 264 5.75 -22.70 23.98
C GLU A 264 4.96 -22.49 25.27
N GLN A 265 3.70 -22.02 25.17
CA GLN A 265 2.79 -21.91 26.32
C GLN A 265 2.49 -23.26 26.98
N GLU A 266 2.28 -24.33 26.20
CA GLU A 266 2.06 -25.66 26.78
C GLU A 266 3.35 -26.22 27.41
N ILE A 267 4.52 -25.95 26.83
CA ILE A 267 5.82 -26.28 27.46
C ILE A 267 5.97 -25.53 28.77
N GLU A 268 5.67 -24.24 28.81
CA GLU A 268 5.72 -23.43 30.02
C GLU A 268 4.75 -23.98 31.08
N ARG A 269 3.52 -24.30 30.68
CA ARG A 269 2.51 -24.89 31.58
C ARG A 269 2.93 -26.26 32.12
N LEU A 270 3.50 -27.12 31.28
CA LEU A 270 4.01 -28.43 31.68
C LEU A 270 5.26 -28.31 32.56
N THR A 271 6.15 -27.37 32.24
CA THR A 271 7.33 -27.03 33.05
C THR A 271 6.90 -26.53 34.42
N GLN A 272 5.88 -25.66 34.49
CA GLN A 272 5.31 -25.17 35.73
C GLN A 272 4.68 -26.32 36.53
N LYS A 273 3.89 -27.21 35.91
CA LYS A 273 3.34 -28.39 36.57
C LYS A 273 4.42 -29.34 37.12
N ILE A 274 5.50 -29.57 36.37
CA ILE A 274 6.64 -30.38 36.81
C ILE A 274 7.37 -29.69 37.97
N SER A 275 7.57 -28.37 37.87
CA SER A 275 8.18 -27.53 38.91
C SER A 275 7.35 -27.52 40.20
N ASP A 276 6.02 -27.40 40.11
CA ASP A 276 5.09 -27.44 41.24
C ASP A 276 5.06 -28.82 41.93
N SER A 277 5.37 -29.88 41.17
CA SER A 277 5.36 -31.27 41.67
C SER A 277 6.68 -31.69 42.34
N ASN A 278 7.77 -30.92 42.22
CA ASN A 278 9.09 -31.33 42.72
C ASN A 278 9.88 -30.19 43.41
N PRO A 279 9.85 -30.11 44.76
CA PRO A 279 10.55 -29.08 45.55
C PRO A 279 12.06 -28.97 45.28
N LYS A 280 12.71 -30.05 44.80
CA LYS A 280 14.14 -30.03 44.46
C LYS A 280 14.40 -29.28 43.15
N GLN A 281 13.50 -29.36 42.17
CA GLN A 281 13.64 -28.63 40.90
C GLN A 281 13.38 -27.13 41.07
N GLN A 282 12.45 -26.72 41.94
CA GLN A 282 12.29 -25.30 42.28
C GLN A 282 13.54 -24.68 42.89
N LYS A 283 14.22 -25.41 43.80
CA LYS A 283 15.50 -24.96 44.36
C LYS A 283 16.60 -24.87 43.30
N ALA A 284 16.69 -25.85 42.41
CA ALA A 284 17.65 -25.84 41.30
C ALA A 284 17.39 -24.67 40.33
N GLN A 285 16.12 -24.41 39.99
CA GLN A 285 15.75 -23.31 39.11
C GLN A 285 16.07 -21.95 39.73
N ARG A 286 15.72 -21.74 41.01
CA ARG A 286 16.07 -20.50 41.73
C ARG A 286 17.58 -20.31 41.80
N ALA A 287 18.34 -21.38 42.05
CA ALA A 287 19.80 -21.32 42.05
C ALA A 287 20.36 -20.94 40.68
N LYS A 288 19.82 -21.51 39.59
CA LYS A 288 20.23 -21.18 38.23
C LYS A 288 19.90 -19.73 37.86
N THR A 289 18.69 -19.27 38.15
CA THR A 289 18.30 -17.86 37.94
C THR A 289 19.19 -16.90 38.74
N THR A 290 19.54 -17.26 39.99
CA THR A 290 20.45 -16.45 40.81
C THR A 290 21.85 -16.42 40.20
N GLN A 291 22.35 -17.56 39.70
CA GLN A 291 23.64 -17.63 39.02
C GLN A 291 23.66 -16.74 37.77
N ASP A 292 22.65 -16.87 36.90
CA ASP A 292 22.57 -16.08 35.67
C ASP A 292 22.48 -14.58 35.95
N MET A 293 21.74 -14.19 37.00
CA MET A 293 21.68 -12.81 37.47
C MET A 293 23.05 -12.32 37.97
N ILE A 294 23.80 -13.13 38.72
CA ILE A 294 25.14 -12.78 39.20
C ILE A 294 26.10 -12.60 38.03
N ASP A 295 26.07 -13.50 37.05
CA ASP A 295 26.94 -13.42 35.87
C ASP A 295 26.68 -12.14 35.06
N GLU A 296 25.41 -11.79 34.85
CA GLU A 296 25.03 -10.54 34.19
C GLU A 296 25.45 -9.30 35.02
N LEU A 297 25.26 -9.35 36.33
CA LEU A 297 25.62 -8.27 37.23
C LEU A 297 27.14 -8.03 37.23
N ILE A 298 27.96 -9.08 37.23
CA ILE A 298 29.43 -8.96 37.16
C ILE A 298 29.84 -8.23 35.89
N ILE A 299 29.28 -8.60 34.73
CA ILE A 299 29.61 -7.97 33.45
C ILE A 299 29.25 -6.47 33.47
N ARG A 300 28.04 -6.14 33.95
CA ARG A 300 27.57 -4.75 34.03
C ARG A 300 28.41 -3.93 35.02
N LEU A 301 28.68 -4.47 36.21
CA LEU A 301 29.47 -3.78 37.23
C LEU A 301 30.92 -3.58 36.81
N MET A 302 31.56 -4.58 36.19
CA MET A 302 32.93 -4.43 35.67
C MET A 302 32.98 -3.33 34.62
N SER A 303 32.08 -3.35 33.63
CA SER A 303 32.04 -2.32 32.58
C SER A 303 31.81 -0.91 33.16
N ASN A 304 30.92 -0.77 34.14
CA ASN A 304 30.66 0.52 34.76
C ASN A 304 31.87 1.00 35.57
N LYS A 305 32.51 0.09 36.34
CA LYS A 305 33.61 0.46 37.23
C LYS A 305 34.89 0.75 36.47
N THR A 306 35.19 0.03 35.40
CA THR A 306 36.36 0.33 34.56
C THR A 306 36.19 1.65 33.83
N ALA A 307 34.98 1.96 33.34
CA ALA A 307 34.67 3.26 32.75
C ALA A 307 34.80 4.41 33.77
N GLU A 308 34.32 4.21 35.00
CA GLU A 308 34.48 5.19 36.08
C GLU A 308 35.96 5.44 36.40
N VAL A 309 36.77 4.39 36.56
CA VAL A 309 38.22 4.49 36.78
C VAL A 309 38.90 5.20 35.60
N ALA A 310 38.54 4.87 34.36
CA ALA A 310 39.12 5.48 33.17
C ALA A 310 38.83 6.99 33.09
N ASN A 311 37.61 7.41 33.42
CA ASN A 311 37.23 8.82 33.47
C ASN A 311 38.00 9.58 34.55
N VAL A 312 38.01 9.07 35.79
CA VAL A 312 38.75 9.70 36.90
C VAL A 312 40.25 9.72 36.61
N ALA A 313 40.81 8.64 36.06
CA ALA A 313 42.22 8.61 35.66
C ALA A 313 42.54 9.64 34.59
N THR A 314 41.64 9.85 33.61
CA THR A 314 41.79 10.89 32.58
C THR A 314 41.82 12.29 33.21
N GLU A 315 40.92 12.56 34.15
CA GLU A 315 40.87 13.85 34.85
C GLU A 315 42.12 14.11 35.69
N ILE A 316 42.57 13.11 36.46
CA ILE A 316 43.79 13.20 37.27
C ILE A 316 45.01 13.38 36.37
N ASN A 317 45.11 12.60 35.28
CA ASN A 317 46.22 12.70 34.34
C ASN A 317 46.33 14.10 33.73
N ARG A 318 45.19 14.71 33.37
CA ARG A 318 45.14 16.08 32.84
C ARG A 318 45.54 17.14 33.87
N LYS A 319 45.28 16.91 35.16
CA LYS A 319 45.71 17.80 36.24
C LYS A 319 47.22 17.71 36.50
N ILE A 320 47.79 16.51 36.40
CA ILE A 320 49.20 16.25 36.70
C ILE A 320 50.12 16.56 35.51
N ALA A 321 49.74 16.13 34.30
CA ALA A 321 50.59 16.21 33.12
C ALA A 321 50.58 17.63 32.53
N HIS A 322 51.77 18.18 32.32
CA HIS A 322 51.96 19.40 31.54
C HIS A 322 52.05 19.04 30.06
N GLY A 323 51.00 19.36 29.29
CA GLY A 323 50.84 19.03 27.87
C GLY A 323 49.74 17.97 27.62
N ASN A 324 48.74 18.33 26.82
CA ASN A 324 47.56 17.49 26.51
C ASN A 324 47.85 16.34 25.51
N ARG A 325 48.92 15.56 25.72
CA ARG A 325 49.22 14.41 24.84
C ARG A 325 48.17 13.31 24.98
N ILE A 326 47.73 13.02 26.20
CA ILE A 326 46.66 12.07 26.50
C ILE A 326 45.38 12.88 26.71
N SER A 327 44.41 12.75 25.81
CA SER A 327 43.12 13.42 25.93
C SER A 327 42.12 12.58 26.72
N ARG A 328 42.19 11.24 26.54
CA ARG A 328 41.28 10.25 27.10
C ARG A 328 42.00 8.92 27.34
N ILE A 329 41.75 8.35 28.50
CA ILE A 329 42.11 6.98 28.86
C ILE A 329 40.83 6.15 28.78
N ASP A 330 40.92 4.96 28.18
CA ASP A 330 39.84 3.99 28.15
C ASP A 330 40.31 2.68 28.78
N ILE A 331 39.42 2.00 29.49
CA ILE A 331 39.69 0.72 30.15
C ILE A 331 38.50 -0.20 29.89
N ASP A 332 38.74 -1.26 29.13
CA ASP A 332 37.69 -2.21 28.83
C ASP A 332 37.36 -3.12 30.04
N LYS A 333 36.31 -3.93 29.91
CA LYS A 333 35.88 -4.88 30.94
C LYS A 333 36.93 -5.96 31.29
N SER A 334 37.95 -6.16 30.45
CA SER A 334 39.06 -7.07 30.70
C SER A 334 40.23 -6.41 31.43
N GLY A 335 40.17 -5.09 31.63
CA GLY A 335 41.24 -4.28 32.20
C GLY A 335 42.27 -3.83 31.16
N GLN A 336 42.02 -4.05 29.87
CA GLN A 336 42.90 -3.58 28.82
C GLN A 336 42.74 -2.06 28.67
N MET A 337 43.86 -1.35 28.84
CA MET A 337 43.92 0.10 28.75
C MET A 337 44.27 0.54 27.33
N SER A 338 43.57 1.55 26.83
CA SER A 338 43.87 2.25 25.57
C SER A 338 43.96 3.76 25.81
N LEU A 339 44.91 4.42 25.13
CA LEU A 339 45.14 5.85 25.25
C LEU A 339 44.75 6.56 23.97
N PHE A 340 44.14 7.74 24.07
CA PHE A 340 43.68 8.53 22.94
C PHE A 340 44.26 9.93 22.96
N GLY A 341 44.64 10.43 21.77
CA GLY A 341 45.16 11.78 21.57
C GLY A 341 44.03 12.81 21.39
N SER A 342 44.37 14.09 21.18
CA SER A 342 43.38 15.17 20.98
C SER A 342 42.51 15.01 19.72
N ASN A 343 42.96 14.23 18.74
CA ASN A 343 42.20 13.85 17.54
C ASN A 343 41.26 12.66 17.75
N ASN A 344 41.17 12.15 18.99
CA ASN A 344 40.40 10.96 19.37
C ASN A 344 40.84 9.66 18.66
N GLU A 345 42.06 9.63 18.10
CA GLU A 345 42.67 8.41 17.60
C GLU A 345 43.46 7.71 18.72
N GLN A 346 43.49 6.38 18.65
CA GLN A 346 44.27 5.57 19.57
C GLN A 346 45.77 5.83 19.37
N MET A 347 46.45 6.15 20.46
CA MET A 347 47.87 6.43 20.45
C MET A 347 48.69 5.13 20.41
N ASN A 348 49.49 4.96 19.36
CA ASN A 348 50.48 3.90 19.23
C ASN A 348 51.91 4.42 19.51
N VAL A 349 52.06 5.34 20.46
CA VAL A 349 53.32 6.06 20.70
C VAL A 349 53.93 5.62 22.03
N ASP A 350 55.23 5.34 22.03
CA ASP A 350 56.00 5.09 23.25
C ASP A 350 56.00 6.34 24.14
N LEU A 351 55.34 6.24 25.29
CA LEU A 351 55.37 7.27 26.32
C LEU A 351 56.79 7.37 26.92
N SER A 352 57.22 8.58 27.25
CA SER A 352 58.48 8.75 27.99
C SER A 352 58.37 8.12 29.38
N ALA A 353 59.51 7.79 29.99
CA ALA A 353 59.52 7.20 31.34
C ALA A 353 58.75 8.07 32.36
N GLY A 354 58.87 9.40 32.28
CA GLY A 354 58.10 10.32 33.12
C GLY A 354 56.60 10.31 32.83
N GLN A 355 56.20 10.23 31.56
CA GLN A 355 54.78 10.14 31.18
C GLN A 355 54.13 8.83 31.64
N ILE A 356 54.86 7.72 31.55
CA ILE A 356 54.41 6.43 32.11
C ILE A 356 54.20 6.56 33.62
N GLN A 357 55.11 7.23 34.33
CA GLN A 357 54.99 7.42 35.77
C GLN A 357 53.76 8.26 36.15
N ILE A 358 53.49 9.36 35.43
CA ILE A 358 52.28 10.17 35.63
C ILE A 358 51.01 9.36 35.36
N LEU A 359 51.00 8.57 34.28
CA LEU A 359 49.87 7.70 33.94
C LEU A 359 49.61 6.67 35.05
N MET A 360 50.66 6.01 35.54
CA MET A 360 50.54 5.05 36.66
C MET A 360 50.01 5.71 37.93
N MET A 361 50.52 6.89 38.28
CA MET A 361 50.04 7.66 39.44
C MET A 361 48.56 8.04 39.30
N SER A 362 48.15 8.44 38.09
CA SER A 362 46.77 8.80 37.77
C SER A 362 45.84 7.60 37.91
N LEU A 363 46.26 6.43 37.44
CA LEU A 363 45.50 5.17 37.56
C LEU A 363 45.37 4.71 39.01
N ILE A 364 46.47 4.69 39.78
CA ILE A 364 46.45 4.29 41.20
C ILE A 364 45.53 5.22 41.99
N SER A 365 45.64 6.53 41.75
CA SER A 365 44.82 7.52 42.43
C SER A 365 43.34 7.39 42.05
N ALA A 366 43.04 7.20 40.76
CA ALA A 366 41.68 6.99 40.29
C ALA A 366 41.07 5.73 40.88
N MET A 367 41.82 4.62 40.91
CA MET A 367 41.37 3.39 41.56
C MET A 367 41.06 3.63 43.04
N ALA A 368 41.91 4.33 43.77
CA ALA A 368 41.71 4.56 45.19
C ALA A 368 40.51 5.51 45.46
N GLU A 369 40.32 6.53 44.62
CA GLU A 369 39.17 7.44 44.69
C GLU A 369 37.86 6.69 44.40
N VAL A 370 37.82 5.93 43.31
CA VAL A 370 36.65 5.19 42.82
C VAL A 370 36.28 4.01 43.74
N THR A 371 37.25 3.37 44.38
CA THR A 371 37.00 2.29 45.36
C THR A 371 36.74 2.82 46.78
N HIS A 372 36.93 4.12 47.01
CA HIS A 372 36.93 4.74 48.33
C HIS A 372 37.89 4.06 49.32
N TYR A 373 38.94 3.42 48.80
CA TYR A 373 39.91 2.70 49.59
C TYR A 373 41.02 3.65 50.03
N VAL A 374 40.97 4.09 51.29
CA VAL A 374 41.93 5.04 51.86
C VAL A 374 43.06 4.27 52.52
N VAL A 375 44.15 4.06 51.80
CA VAL A 375 45.40 3.47 52.33
C VAL A 375 46.58 4.42 52.15
N PRO A 376 47.62 4.33 53.00
CA PRO A 376 48.83 5.14 52.82
C PRO A 376 49.50 4.86 51.47
N LEU A 377 49.86 5.93 50.76
CA LEU A 377 50.59 5.86 49.50
C LEU A 377 52.08 6.01 49.77
N VAL A 378 52.85 4.95 49.54
CA VAL A 378 54.32 4.96 49.66
C VAL A 378 54.92 5.10 48.28
N ILE A 379 55.71 6.16 48.06
CA ILE A 379 56.33 6.45 46.77
C ILE A 379 57.84 6.47 46.95
N ASP A 380 58.53 5.58 46.23
CA ASP A 380 59.98 5.49 46.22
C ASP A 380 60.55 6.22 45.00
N THR A 381 61.58 7.04 45.22
CA THR A 381 62.25 7.88 44.20
C THR A 381 61.26 8.60 43.30
N PRO A 382 60.42 9.48 43.87
CA PRO A 382 59.20 9.91 43.20
C PRO A 382 59.42 10.81 41.98
N LEU A 383 60.63 11.34 41.78
CA LEU A 383 60.88 12.41 40.80
C LEU A 383 62.07 12.14 39.86
N ALA A 384 62.85 11.08 40.10
CA ALA A 384 63.84 10.62 39.15
C ALA A 384 63.12 10.32 37.83
N ARG A 385 63.39 11.11 36.77
CA ARG A 385 62.88 11.02 35.38
C ARG A 385 61.77 12.01 34.99
N LEU A 386 61.38 12.95 35.85
CA LEU A 386 60.37 13.97 35.54
C LEU A 386 61.00 15.36 35.33
N ASP A 387 60.47 16.15 34.39
CA ASP A 387 60.84 17.56 34.23
C ASP A 387 60.21 18.43 35.33
N ILE A 388 60.60 19.70 35.40
CA ILE A 388 60.18 20.61 36.48
C ILE A 388 58.65 20.83 36.44
N GLU A 389 58.05 20.91 35.26
CA GLU A 389 56.62 21.20 35.09
C GLU A 389 55.74 20.03 35.51
N HIS A 390 56.13 18.79 35.19
CA HIS A 390 55.42 17.58 35.64
C HIS A 390 55.55 17.36 37.16
N ARG A 391 56.67 17.75 37.76
CA ARG A 391 56.87 17.65 39.21
C ARG A 391 55.86 18.49 39.99
N GLU A 392 55.59 19.71 39.54
CA GLU A 392 54.63 20.60 40.17
C GLU A 392 53.21 20.00 40.19
N GLY A 393 52.73 19.50 39.05
CA GLY A 393 51.42 18.85 38.97
C GLY A 393 51.30 17.61 39.86
N ILE A 394 52.39 16.87 40.05
CA ILE A 394 52.44 15.72 40.97
C ILE A 394 52.36 16.18 42.43
N PHE A 395 53.05 17.26 42.82
CA PHE A 395 52.98 17.78 44.18
C PHE A 395 51.59 18.28 44.54
N ASP A 396 50.98 19.08 43.65
CA ASP A 396 49.61 19.58 43.83
C ASP A 396 48.64 18.42 44.00
N HIS A 397 48.82 17.35 43.21
CA HIS A 397 48.03 16.13 43.34
C HIS A 397 48.22 15.48 44.71
N TRP A 398 49.45 15.22 45.16
CA TRP A 398 49.70 14.60 46.47
C TRP A 398 49.13 15.41 47.64
N ILE A 399 49.22 16.74 47.59
CA ILE A 399 48.64 17.62 48.60
C ILE A 399 47.12 17.50 48.63
N SER A 400 46.49 17.31 47.46
CA SER A 400 45.04 17.17 47.34
C SER A 400 44.50 15.81 47.79
N LEU A 401 45.37 14.80 47.92
CA LEU A 401 44.96 13.46 48.33
C LEU A 401 44.52 13.44 49.80
N LYS A 402 43.42 12.73 50.08
CA LYS A 402 42.95 12.46 51.45
C LYS A 402 43.81 11.42 52.20
N GLN A 403 44.64 10.68 51.46
CA GLN A 403 45.47 9.61 51.98
C GLN A 403 46.77 10.14 52.56
N GLN A 404 47.36 9.41 53.51
CA GLN A 404 48.72 9.71 53.96
C GLN A 404 49.71 9.38 52.84
N VAL A 405 50.53 10.35 52.42
CA VAL A 405 51.60 10.15 51.44
C VAL A 405 52.95 10.04 52.17
N ILE A 406 53.69 8.98 51.89
CA ILE A 406 55.04 8.71 52.42
C ILE A 406 56.01 8.76 51.24
N LEU A 407 56.86 9.77 51.21
CA LEU A 407 57.85 9.97 50.15
C LEU A 407 59.22 9.46 50.61
N LEU A 408 59.79 8.52 49.86
CA LEU A 408 61.18 8.10 50.00
C LEU A 408 61.96 8.76 48.87
N SER A 409 62.78 9.76 49.19
CA SER A 409 63.45 10.60 48.18
C SER A 409 64.92 10.79 48.49
N GLN A 410 65.69 11.06 47.43
CA GLN A 410 67.07 11.52 47.52
C GLN A 410 67.14 13.06 47.52
N ASN A 411 68.26 13.62 47.96
CA ASN A 411 68.50 15.06 48.00
C ASN A 411 68.42 15.75 46.62
N SER A 412 68.64 14.99 45.54
CA SER A 412 68.57 15.46 44.16
C SER A 412 67.14 15.56 43.61
N GLU A 413 66.17 14.92 44.27
CA GLU A 413 64.80 14.80 43.78
C GLU A 413 63.89 15.86 44.38
N VAL A 414 63.90 15.99 45.71
CA VAL A 414 63.08 16.95 46.46
C VAL A 414 63.97 18.12 46.86
N THR A 415 64.00 19.13 45.98
CA THR A 415 64.84 20.32 46.15
C THR A 415 64.32 21.22 47.29
N PRO A 416 65.16 22.13 47.82
CA PRO A 416 64.75 23.10 48.84
C PRO A 416 63.44 23.84 48.55
N ASP A 417 63.24 24.26 47.31
CA ASP A 417 62.02 24.97 46.88
C ASP A 417 60.77 24.08 47.03
N VAL A 418 60.90 22.79 46.70
CA VAL A 418 59.83 21.79 46.87
C VAL A 418 59.54 21.55 48.34
N VAL A 419 60.57 21.43 49.17
CA VAL A 419 60.41 21.28 50.63
C VAL A 419 59.65 22.47 51.20
N GLN A 420 59.96 23.69 50.76
CA GLN A 420 59.26 24.89 51.21
C GLN A 420 57.77 24.87 50.83
N LYS A 421 57.44 24.43 49.61
CA LYS A 421 56.05 24.27 49.16
C LYS A 421 55.29 23.20 49.94
N LEU A 422 55.92 22.06 50.21
CA LEU A 422 55.30 20.95 50.95
C LEU A 422 55.23 21.21 52.45
N LYS A 423 56.03 22.13 53.00
CA LYS A 423 56.14 22.41 54.44
C LYS A 423 54.81 22.51 55.20
N PRO A 424 53.74 23.16 54.68
CA PRO A 424 52.45 23.23 55.39
C PRO A 424 51.74 21.87 55.51
N TYR A 425 52.09 20.90 54.66
CA TYR A 425 51.46 19.59 54.53
C TYR A 425 52.33 18.45 55.07
N ILE A 426 53.57 18.73 55.47
CA ILE A 426 54.49 17.74 56.05
C ILE A 426 54.17 17.57 57.53
N ASN A 427 53.82 16.34 57.92
CA ASN A 427 53.65 15.97 59.32
C ASN A 427 55.00 15.62 60.00
N LYS A 428 55.83 14.79 59.35
CA LYS A 428 57.11 14.32 59.90
C LYS A 428 58.13 14.05 58.80
N THR A 429 59.40 14.38 59.06
CA THR A 429 60.53 14.05 58.18
C THR A 429 61.52 13.14 58.89
N TYR A 430 62.22 12.30 58.12
CA TYR A 430 63.27 11.42 58.62
C TYR A 430 64.46 11.50 57.66
N LEU A 431 65.58 12.07 58.14
CA LEU A 431 66.83 12.07 57.39
C LEU A 431 67.62 10.81 57.73
N ILE A 432 67.85 9.97 56.72
CA ILE A 432 68.61 8.72 56.86
C ILE A 432 70.00 8.93 56.25
N SER A 433 71.04 8.81 57.08
CA SER A 433 72.44 8.95 56.66
C SER A 433 73.23 7.66 56.90
N ALA A 434 74.15 7.33 55.99
CA ALA A 434 75.03 6.18 56.13
C ALA A 434 76.31 6.57 56.91
N LYS A 435 76.55 5.92 58.05
CA LYS A 435 77.77 6.07 58.84
C LYS A 435 78.70 4.90 58.57
N ALA A 436 79.88 5.18 58.00
CA ALA A 436 80.89 4.15 57.74
C ALA A 436 81.39 3.52 59.04
N LEU A 437 81.51 2.20 59.05
CA LEU A 437 82.03 1.43 60.17
C LEU A 437 83.52 1.18 59.99
N SER A 438 84.29 1.24 61.09
CA SER A 438 85.74 1.00 61.08
C SER A 438 86.14 -0.40 60.60
N THR A 439 85.21 -1.36 60.61
CA THR A 439 85.40 -2.75 60.18
C THR A 439 85.06 -3.00 58.70
N GLY A 440 84.71 -1.95 57.95
CA GLY A 440 84.10 -2.06 56.62
C GLY A 440 82.57 -2.18 56.71
N GLY A 441 81.87 -1.60 55.73
CA GLY A 441 80.40 -1.48 55.70
C GLY A 441 79.87 -0.15 56.24
N ALA A 442 78.54 0.02 56.24
CA ALA A 442 77.86 1.22 56.73
C ALA A 442 76.65 0.86 57.60
N ARG A 443 76.35 1.69 58.59
CA ARG A 443 75.14 1.63 59.42
C ARG A 443 74.25 2.84 59.11
N SER A 444 72.95 2.63 59.01
CA SER A 444 71.99 3.73 58.90
C SER A 444 71.80 4.43 60.24
N GLU A 445 71.95 5.75 60.23
CA GLU A 445 71.63 6.67 61.31
C GLU A 445 70.43 7.51 60.88
N ILE A 446 69.42 7.62 61.76
CA ILE A 446 68.15 8.29 61.48
C ILE A 446 68.04 9.53 62.36
N LYS A 447 67.72 10.67 61.75
CA LYS A 447 67.42 11.92 62.45
C LYS A 447 65.98 12.33 62.15
N GLU A 448 65.20 12.54 63.20
CA GLU A 448 63.80 12.96 63.08
C GLU A 448 63.68 14.47 62.89
N ASN A 449 62.68 14.90 62.10
CA ASN A 449 62.37 16.30 61.82
C ASN A 449 63.50 17.09 61.15
N GLU A 450 64.47 16.39 60.58
CA GLU A 450 65.53 16.96 59.75
C GLU A 450 65.28 16.63 58.27
N TYR A 451 65.83 17.48 57.40
CA TYR A 451 65.92 17.28 55.96
C TYR A 451 67.33 17.69 55.50
N PHE A 452 67.72 17.35 54.27
CA PHE A 452 69.07 17.68 53.75
C PHE A 452 69.40 19.17 53.94
N GLU A 453 70.61 19.47 54.40
CA GLU A 453 71.07 20.86 54.59
C GLU A 453 71.09 21.63 53.26
N LEU A 454 70.65 22.89 53.30
CA LEU A 454 70.69 23.80 52.16
C LEU A 454 72.16 24.08 51.80
N ARG A 455 72.65 23.51 50.70
CA ARG A 455 73.87 24.01 50.07
C ARG A 455 73.46 25.21 49.22
N ASN A 456 73.89 26.40 49.64
CA ASN A 456 73.82 27.62 48.82
C ASN A 456 74.58 27.46 47.51
#